data_AF-A0A9D4CI45-F1
#
_entry.id   AF-A0A9D4CI45-F1
#
_cell.length_a   1.000
_cell.length_b   1.000
_cell.length_c   1.000
_cell.angle_alpha   90.00
_cell.angle_beta   90.00
_cell.angle_gamma   90.00
#
_symmetry.space_group_name_H-M   'P 1'
#
loop_
_entity.id
_entity.type
_entity.pdbx_description
1 polymer ?
#
loop_
_entity_poly.entity_id
_entity_poly.type
_entity_poly.pdbx_seq_one_letter_code
_entity_poly.pdbx_strand_id
1 'polypeptide(L)'
;MTLWTNFAKTGNPNTPASAANFMPSQEDWSQFDIDSQQYMYMSNQEFSMRSHFLARRMALWYQLVSYRRRSSYVCDQCTGNQGLPVPPLYSVLFG
;
A
#
# COMPACT_ATOMS: atom_id res chain seq x y z
N MET A 1 -11.37 15.12 -10.89
CA MET A 1 -11.86 13.78 -11.28
C MET A 1 -10.98 13.06 -12.31
N THR A 2 -10.03 13.73 -12.98
CA THR A 2 -9.27 13.20 -14.13
C THR A 2 -8.53 11.88 -13.87
N LEU A 3 -7.74 11.77 -12.79
CA LEU A 3 -6.95 10.56 -12.49
C LEU A 3 -7.83 9.31 -12.33
N TRP A 4 -9.00 9.44 -11.69
CA TRP A 4 -9.95 8.35 -11.50
C TRP A 4 -10.63 7.96 -12.81
N THR A 5 -11.00 8.93 -13.64
CA THR A 5 -11.58 8.64 -14.96
C THR A 5 -10.57 7.99 -15.91
N ASN A 6 -9.30 8.37 -15.81
CA ASN A 6 -8.20 7.76 -16.56
C ASN A 6 -8.00 6.30 -16.16
N PHE A 7 -7.92 6.05 -14.85
CA PHE A 7 -7.82 4.69 -14.30
C PHE A 7 -9.02 3.82 -14.70
N ALA A 8 -10.25 4.33 -14.58
CA ALA A 8 -11.45 3.57 -14.96
C ALA A 8 -11.47 3.17 -16.45
N LYS A 9 -10.88 3.98 -17.32
CA LYS A 9 -10.82 3.71 -18.77
C LYS A 9 -9.66 2.82 -19.19
N THR A 10 -8.50 2.98 -18.57
CA THR A 10 -7.23 2.41 -19.06
C THR A 10 -6.51 1.51 -18.08
N GLY A 11 -6.93 1.49 -16.81
CA GLY A 11 -6.18 0.87 -15.71
C GLY A 11 -4.97 1.67 -15.25
N ASN A 12 -4.67 2.83 -15.88
CA ASN A 12 -3.55 3.69 -15.52
C ASN A 12 -4.04 5.13 -15.27
N PRO A 13 -3.83 5.70 -14.06
CA PRO A 13 -4.31 7.04 -13.72
C PRO A 13 -3.65 8.16 -14.54
N ASN A 14 -2.44 7.92 -15.07
CA ASN A 14 -1.65 8.92 -15.81
C ASN A 14 -2.04 8.97 -17.31
N THR A 15 -2.80 8.00 -17.80
CA THR A 15 -3.16 7.89 -19.24
C THR A 15 -4.67 8.04 -19.49
N PRO A 16 -5.08 8.84 -20.47
CA PRO A 16 -4.26 9.69 -21.35
C PRO A 16 -3.62 10.89 -20.62
N ALA A 17 -2.52 11.41 -21.19
CA ALA A 17 -1.68 12.46 -20.63
C ALA A 17 -2.38 13.81 -20.36
N SER A 18 -3.68 13.92 -20.62
CA SER A 18 -4.51 15.08 -20.24
C SER A 18 -4.58 15.31 -18.72
N ALA A 19 -4.07 14.39 -17.90
CA ALA A 19 -3.89 14.56 -16.46
C ALA A 19 -2.67 15.43 -16.07
N ALA A 20 -1.67 15.60 -16.95
CA ALA A 20 -0.43 16.31 -16.63
C ALA A 20 -0.66 17.77 -16.18
N ASN A 21 -1.75 18.41 -16.66
CA ASN A 21 -2.11 19.78 -16.29
C ASN A 21 -2.84 19.89 -14.93
N PHE A 22 -3.23 18.77 -14.31
CA PHE A 22 -3.98 18.74 -13.05
C PHE A 22 -3.11 18.49 -11.82
N MET A 23 -1.86 18.05 -12.00
CA MET A 23 -0.96 17.81 -10.89
C MET A 23 -0.02 19.00 -10.70
N PRO A 24 -0.04 19.68 -9.52
CA PRO A 24 0.83 20.81 -9.24
C PRO A 24 2.33 20.51 -9.38
N SER A 25 2.73 19.26 -9.15
CA SER A 25 4.11 18.79 -9.14
C SER A 25 4.56 18.12 -10.44
N GLN A 26 3.65 17.92 -11.41
CA GLN A 26 3.92 17.20 -12.66
C GLN A 26 4.54 15.79 -12.47
N GLU A 27 4.45 15.23 -11.27
CA GLU A 27 4.92 13.86 -10.98
C GLU A 27 3.92 12.82 -11.49
N ASP A 28 4.40 11.74 -12.08
CA ASP A 28 3.54 10.62 -12.45
C ASP A 28 3.14 9.81 -11.22
N TRP A 29 1.87 9.38 -11.15
CA TRP A 29 1.42 8.43 -10.13
C TRP A 29 2.01 7.06 -10.43
N SER A 30 3.15 6.78 -9.79
CA SER A 30 3.88 5.53 -9.95
C SER A 30 3.07 4.36 -9.41
N GLN A 31 3.16 3.21 -10.09
CA GLN A 31 2.51 1.99 -9.66
C GLN A 31 3.04 1.53 -8.31
N PHE A 32 2.15 1.02 -7.46
CA PHE A 32 2.54 0.46 -6.17
C PHE A 32 3.43 -0.78 -6.39
N ASP A 33 4.54 -0.81 -5.68
CA ASP A 33 5.47 -1.94 -5.61
C ASP A 33 5.75 -2.30 -4.14
N ILE A 34 6.01 -3.58 -3.85
CA ILE A 34 6.15 -4.06 -2.47
C ILE A 34 7.47 -3.61 -1.83
N ASP A 35 8.52 -3.42 -2.64
CA ASP A 35 9.83 -3.01 -2.16
C ASP A 35 9.84 -1.49 -1.93
N SER A 36 9.29 -0.71 -2.85
CA SER A 36 9.27 0.75 -2.76
C SER A 36 8.12 1.30 -1.90
N GLN A 37 7.01 0.57 -1.82
CA GLN A 37 5.75 0.93 -1.14
C GLN A 37 5.29 2.36 -1.44
N GLN A 38 5.48 2.78 -2.69
CA GLN A 38 5.16 4.12 -3.14
C GLN A 38 3.66 4.35 -3.23
N TYR A 39 3.22 5.52 -2.82
CA TYR A 39 1.84 5.96 -2.91
C TYR A 39 1.77 7.44 -3.25
N MET A 40 0.68 7.85 -3.91
CA MET A 40 0.40 9.25 -4.17
C MET A 40 -0.24 9.89 -2.94
N TYR A 41 0.45 10.85 -2.33
CA TYR A 41 -0.13 11.72 -1.33
C TYR A 41 -0.96 12.80 -2.02
N MET A 42 -2.22 12.93 -1.62
CA MET A 42 -3.15 13.90 -2.19
C MET A 42 -3.70 14.79 -1.09
N SER A 43 -3.42 16.08 -1.19
CA SER A 43 -3.98 17.11 -0.33
C SER A 43 -4.52 18.25 -1.19
N ASN A 44 -5.19 19.22 -0.55
CA ASN A 44 -5.72 20.39 -1.26
C ASN A 44 -4.61 21.29 -1.86
N GLN A 45 -3.37 21.15 -1.39
CA GLN A 45 -2.26 22.06 -1.71
C GLN A 45 -1.09 21.33 -2.39
N GLU A 46 -0.95 20.03 -2.17
CA GLU A 46 0.19 19.24 -2.58
C GLU A 46 -0.27 17.88 -3.11
N PHE A 47 0.26 17.53 -4.28
CA PHE A 47 0.29 16.15 -4.79
C PHE A 47 1.75 15.74 -4.85
N SER A 48 2.12 14.67 -4.15
CA SER A 48 3.51 14.19 -4.13
C SER A 48 3.58 12.69 -3.98
N MET A 49 4.57 12.09 -4.64
CA MET A 49 4.93 10.70 -4.38
C MET A 49 5.59 10.58 -3.01
N ARG A 50 5.08 9.66 -2.19
CA ARG A 50 5.64 9.30 -0.88
C ARG A 50 5.76 7.79 -0.79
N SER A 51 6.39 7.29 0.27
CA SER A 51 6.55 5.85 0.49
C SER A 51 6.14 5.44 1.90
N HIS A 52 5.92 4.14 2.09
CA HIS A 52 5.73 3.52 3.42
C HIS A 52 4.55 4.11 4.22
N PHE A 53 3.38 4.21 3.59
CA PHE A 53 2.19 4.80 4.21
C PHE A 53 1.86 4.17 5.57
N LEU A 54 2.01 4.96 6.64
CA LEU A 54 1.76 4.53 8.02
C LEU A 54 2.49 3.24 8.42
N ALA A 55 3.65 2.95 7.83
CA ALA A 55 4.30 1.64 7.94
C ALA A 55 4.47 1.15 9.38
N ARG A 56 4.89 2.01 10.32
CA ARG A 56 5.01 1.64 11.74
C ARG A 56 3.68 1.25 12.39
N ARG A 57 2.60 1.97 12.08
CA ARG A 57 1.26 1.67 12.61
C ARG A 57 0.72 0.39 11.97
N MET A 58 0.93 0.22 10.67
CA MET A 58 0.51 -1.00 9.96
C MET A 58 1.29 -2.22 10.45
N ALA A 59 2.60 -2.11 10.65
CA ALA A 59 3.42 -3.17 11.25
C ALA A 59 2.90 -3.56 12.63
N LEU A 60 2.55 -2.58 13.49
CA LEU A 60 1.93 -2.86 14.78
C LEU A 60 0.61 -3.61 14.62
N TRP A 61 -0.29 -3.15 13.74
CA TRP A 61 -1.57 -3.83 13.51
C TRP A 61 -1.40 -5.25 12.97
N TYR A 62 -0.49 -5.46 12.01
CA TYR A 62 -0.18 -6.79 11.49
C TYR A 62 0.38 -7.71 12.58
N GLN A 63 1.29 -7.20 13.44
CA GLN A 63 1.82 -7.95 14.57
C GLN A 63 0.74 -8.26 15.62
N LEU A 64 -0.11 -7.30 15.98
CA LEU A 64 -1.16 -7.49 16.99
C LEU A 64 -2.27 -8.43 16.50
N VAL A 65 -2.71 -8.29 15.25
CA VAL A 65 -3.73 -9.18 14.65
C VAL A 65 -3.18 -10.59 14.50
N SER A 66 -1.94 -10.75 14.03
CA SER A 66 -1.31 -12.08 13.93
C SER A 66 -1.07 -12.71 15.30
N TYR A 67 -0.65 -11.93 16.30
CA TYR A 67 -0.50 -12.39 17.68
C TYR A 67 -1.83 -12.84 18.28
N ARG A 68 -2.92 -12.05 18.14
CA ARG A 68 -4.25 -12.44 18.65
C ARG A 68 -4.80 -13.67 17.96
N ARG A 69 -4.64 -13.80 16.63
CA ARG A 69 -5.00 -15.04 15.94
C ARG A 69 -4.20 -16.21 16.51
N ARG A 70 -2.89 -16.06 16.72
CA ARG A 70 -2.05 -17.14 17.28
C ARG A 70 -2.41 -17.49 18.72
N SER A 71 -2.87 -16.52 19.51
CA SER A 71 -3.32 -16.73 20.90
C SER A 71 -4.70 -17.42 21.00
N SER A 72 -5.51 -17.47 19.94
CA SER A 72 -6.74 -18.28 19.90
C SER A 72 -6.52 -19.68 19.34
N TYR A 73 -5.29 -20.04 18.94
CA TYR A 73 -4.93 -21.38 18.45
C TYR A 73 -3.96 -22.12 19.38
N VAL A 74 -3.82 -21.67 20.62
CA VAL A 74 -3.31 -22.48 21.74
C VAL A 74 -4.54 -22.81 22.58
N CYS A 75 -5.25 -23.92 22.44
CA CYS A 75 -5.00 -25.22 21.83
C CYS A 75 -6.22 -25.56 20.98
N ASP A 76 -6.02 -26.19 19.83
CA ASP A 76 -6.78 -27.38 19.44
C ASP A 76 -6.22 -27.85 18.10
N GLN A 77 -5.29 -28.80 18.21
CA GLN A 77 -4.98 -29.85 17.23
C GLN A 77 -4.89 -29.44 15.75
N CYS A 78 -3.67 -29.58 15.23
CA CYS A 78 -3.33 -30.19 13.94
C CYS A 78 -4.44 -30.18 12.88
N THR A 79 -4.38 -29.31 11.88
CA THR A 79 -4.75 -29.68 10.49
C THR A 79 -4.14 -28.67 9.51
N GLY A 80 -3.47 -29.21 8.51
CA GLY A 80 -2.80 -28.44 7.47
C GLY A 80 -3.79 -27.62 6.66
N ASN A 81 -3.51 -26.34 6.53
CA ASN A 81 -3.78 -25.57 5.32
C ASN A 81 -2.84 -24.38 5.28
N GLN A 82 -2.10 -24.26 4.19
CA GLN A 82 -1.11 -23.21 3.92
C GLN A 82 -1.83 -21.86 3.93
N GLY A 83 -1.69 -21.13 5.04
CA GLY A 83 -2.08 -19.72 5.11
C GLY A 83 -1.15 -18.89 4.22
N LEU A 84 -1.73 -17.92 3.50
CA LEU A 84 -1.02 -16.98 2.64
C LEU A 84 0.24 -16.42 3.34
N PRO A 85 1.38 -16.31 2.62
CA PRO A 85 2.62 -15.84 3.21
C PRO A 85 2.43 -14.41 3.72
N VAL A 86 2.58 -14.25 5.04
CA VAL A 86 2.70 -12.94 5.67
C VAL A 86 4.00 -12.33 5.11
N PRO A 87 3.96 -11.13 4.50
CA PRO A 87 5.18 -10.52 3.98
C PRO A 87 6.20 -10.38 5.12
N PRO A 88 7.48 -10.74 4.89
CA PRO A 88 8.49 -10.74 5.92
C PRO A 88 8.66 -9.34 6.50
N LEU A 89 8.52 -9.22 7.82
CA LEU A 89 8.62 -7.98 8.60
C LEU A 89 10.00 -7.28 8.54
N TYR A 90 10.95 -7.83 7.78
CA TYR A 90 12.35 -7.39 7.78
C TYR A 90 12.61 -6.10 7.00
N SER A 91 11.69 -5.65 6.13
CA SER A 91 11.85 -4.41 5.38
C SER A 91 11.27 -3.16 6.06
N VAL A 92 10.55 -3.30 7.19
CA VAL A 92 9.86 -2.16 7.85
C VAL A 92 10.67 -1.58 9.02
N LEU A 93 11.76 -2.23 9.44
CA LEU A 93 12.52 -1.83 10.63
C LEU A 93 13.83 -1.08 10.33
N PHE A 94 14.26 -0.99 9.08
CA PHE A 94 15.44 -0.22 8.70
C PHE A 94 15.16 0.59 7.43
N GLY A 95 14.72 1.83 7.63
CA GLY A 95 14.51 2.87 6.64
C GLY A 95 14.30 4.19 7.35
#